data_AF-A0A534MFX1-F1
#
_entry.id   AF-A0A534MFX1-F1
#
_cell.length_a   1.000
_cell.length_b   1.000
_cell.length_c   1.000
_cell.angle_alpha   90.00
_cell.angle_beta   90.00
_cell.angle_gamma   90.00
#
_symmetry.space_group_name_H-M   'P 1'
#
loop_
_entity.id
_entity.type
_entity.pdbx_description
1 polymer ?
#
loop_
_entity_poly.entity_id
_entity_poly.type
_entity_poly.pdbx_seq_one_letter_code
_entity_poly.pdbx_strand_id
1 'polypeptide(L)'
;MEIGCGARVRDFDGRRYFYFWHYERDNGRSVRKEEYVGRVDSERGRPELLRRIAAYHRKAEGEFARRRARVESLISAAYTST
;
A
#
# COMPACT_ATOMS: atom_id res chain seq x y z
N MET A 1 -7.72 -9.10 -1.08
CA MET A 1 -6.49 -8.29 -1.05
C MET A 1 -6.57 -7.39 0.18
N GLU A 2 -5.52 -7.28 0.96
CA GLU A 2 -5.37 -6.24 1.98
C GLU A 2 -4.82 -4.97 1.30
N ILE A 3 -5.30 -3.80 1.72
CA ILE A 3 -4.78 -2.51 1.26
C ILE A 3 -4.13 -1.85 2.46
N GLY A 4 -2.91 -1.39 2.28
CA GLY A 4 -2.19 -0.67 3.30
C GLY A 4 -0.74 -0.47 2.90
N CYS A 5 -0.21 0.69 3.25
CA CYS A 5 1.20 0.99 3.17
C CYS A 5 1.62 1.85 4.35
N GLY A 6 2.92 1.95 4.58
CA GLY A 6 3.46 2.87 5.56
C GLY A 6 4.98 2.88 5.55
N ALA A 7 5.53 3.65 6.47
CA ALA A 7 6.96 3.74 6.70
C ALA A 7 7.34 3.07 8.02
N ARG A 8 8.53 2.52 8.07
CA ARG A 8 9.25 2.20 9.31
C ARG A 8 10.61 2.85 9.30
N VAL A 9 11.08 3.27 10.47
CA VAL A 9 12.48 3.60 10.69
C VAL A 9 13.08 2.43 11.45
N ARG A 10 14.16 1.87 10.94
CA ARG A 10 14.96 0.86 11.65
C ARG A 10 16.31 1.46 12.02
N ASP A 11 16.75 1.19 13.23
CA ASP A 11 18.08 1.53 13.71
C ASP A 11 18.97 0.28 13.66
N PHE A 12 20.16 0.42 13.09
CA PHE A 12 21.21 -0.60 13.10
C PHE A 12 22.54 0.09 13.36
N ASP A 13 23.21 -0.27 14.45
CA ASP A 13 24.51 0.26 14.87
C ASP A 13 24.58 1.81 14.84
N GLY A 14 23.53 2.47 15.35
CA GLY A 14 23.44 3.93 15.40
C GLY A 14 23.15 4.61 14.07
N ARG A 15 22.89 3.82 13.02
CA ARG A 15 22.45 4.31 11.71
C ARG A 15 20.96 4.03 11.54
N ARG A 16 20.22 5.07 11.17
CA ARG A 16 18.76 4.98 10.98
C ARG A 16 18.42 4.94 9.50
N TYR A 17 17.46 4.08 9.17
CA TYR A 17 17.08 3.79 7.80
C TYR A 17 15.58 3.79 7.62
N PHE A 18 15.12 4.41 6.53
CA PHE A 18 13.75 4.34 6.08
C PHE A 18 13.49 3.02 5.36
N TYR A 19 12.40 2.37 5.76
CA TYR A 19 11.79 1.25 5.07
C TYR A 19 10.37 1.62 4.69
N PHE A 20 9.98 1.29 3.47
CA PHE A 20 8.61 1.40 2.99
C PHE A 20 7.98 0.02 2.99
N TRP A 21 6.85 -0.16 3.66
CA TRP A 21 6.09 -1.40 3.58
C TRP A 21 4.76 -1.17 2.88
N HIS A 22 4.30 -2.17 2.14
CA HIS A 22 2.99 -2.14 1.51
C HIS A 22 2.46 -3.55 1.25
N TYR A 23 1.15 -3.67 1.11
CA TYR A 23 0.54 -4.90 0.62
C TYR A 23 0.57 -4.95 -0.90
N GLU A 24 0.99 -6.08 -1.45
CA GLU A 24 0.89 -6.40 -2.86
C GLU A 24 0.00 -7.62 -3.09
N ARG A 25 -0.58 -7.71 -4.28
CA ARG A 25 -1.27 -8.91 -4.72
C ARG A 25 -0.27 -9.84 -5.41
N ASP A 26 -0.11 -11.02 -4.85
CA ASP A 26 0.68 -12.10 -5.43
C ASP A 26 -0.17 -13.37 -5.48
N ASN A 27 -0.39 -13.91 -6.67
CA ASN A 27 -1.17 -15.14 -6.90
C ASN A 27 -2.52 -15.20 -6.14
N GLY A 28 -3.25 -14.07 -6.12
CA GLY A 28 -4.54 -13.96 -5.43
C GLY A 28 -4.48 -13.77 -3.92
N ARG A 29 -3.28 -13.82 -3.32
CA ARG A 29 -3.03 -13.56 -1.90
C ARG A 29 -2.51 -12.14 -1.69
N SER A 30 -2.65 -11.66 -0.47
CA SER A 30 -2.06 -10.39 -0.04
C SER A 30 -0.72 -10.69 0.62
N VAL A 31 0.36 -10.09 0.12
CA VAL A 31 1.70 -10.24 0.67
C VAL A 31 2.17 -8.89 1.14
N ARG A 32 2.62 -8.80 2.40
CA ARG A 32 3.25 -7.60 2.93
C ARG A 32 4.71 -7.57 2.49
N LYS A 33 5.06 -6.63 1.62
CA LYS A 33 6.45 -6.35 1.24
C LYS A 33 6.99 -5.22 2.06
N GLU A 34 8.29 -5.28 2.33
CA GLU A 34 9.04 -4.21 2.98
C GLU A 34 10.34 -3.97 2.20
N GLU A 35 10.54 -2.73 1.80
CA GLU A 35 11.63 -2.32 0.92
C GLU A 35 12.49 -1.27 1.61
N TYR A 36 13.79 -1.42 1.47
CA TYR A 36 14.74 -0.39 1.86
C TYR A 36 14.58 0.85 0.96
N VAL A 37 14.55 2.03 1.58
CA VAL A 37 14.44 3.31 0.85
C VAL A 37 15.76 4.09 0.90
N GLY A 38 16.39 4.15 2.07
CA GLY A 38 17.60 4.96 2.25
C GLY A 38 17.87 5.26 3.72
N ARG A 39 18.99 5.92 3.98
CA ARG A 39 19.27 6.46 5.32
C ARG A 39 18.36 7.65 5.65
N VAL A 40 18.05 7.83 6.92
CA VAL A 40 17.21 8.94 7.40
C VAL A 40 17.87 10.30 7.17
N ASP A 41 19.20 10.35 7.23
CA ASP A 41 20.02 11.55 6.99
C ASP A 41 20.30 11.83 5.50
N SER A 42 19.85 10.96 4.59
CA SER A 42 20.05 11.20 3.16
C SER A 42 19.04 12.22 2.62
N GLU A 43 19.53 13.19 1.85
CA GLU A 43 18.70 14.20 1.19
C GLU A 43 17.64 13.58 0.25
N ARG A 44 17.93 12.39 -0.28
CA ARG A 44 17.05 11.64 -1.19
C ARG A 44 16.06 10.70 -0.48
N GLY A 45 16.31 10.28 0.76
CA GLY A 45 15.52 9.24 1.43
C GLY A 45 14.09 9.67 1.75
N ARG A 46 13.92 10.88 2.30
CA ARG A 46 12.60 11.45 2.61
C ARG A 46 11.73 11.67 1.37
N PRO A 47 12.18 12.36 0.30
CA PRO A 47 11.35 12.58 -0.88
C PRO A 47 11.01 11.25 -1.59
N GLU A 48 11.93 10.28 -1.63
CA GLU A 48 11.65 8.97 -2.23
C GLU A 48 10.58 8.19 -1.43
N LEU A 49 10.65 8.20 -0.10
CA LEU A 49 9.63 7.55 0.74
C LEU A 49 8.23 8.14 0.49
N LEU A 50 8.12 9.47 0.44
CA LEU A 50 6.85 10.16 0.17
C LEU A 50 6.35 9.85 -1.24
N ARG A 51 7.24 9.78 -2.23
CA ARG A 51 6.91 9.39 -3.61
C ARG A 51 6.32 7.98 -3.67
N ARG A 52 6.89 7.02 -2.94
CA ARG A 52 6.38 5.63 -2.88
C ARG A 52 5.00 5.54 -2.21
N ILE A 53 4.79 6.28 -1.11
CA ILE A 53 3.46 6.36 -0.46
C ILE A 53 2.41 6.91 -1.43
N ALA A 54 2.71 8.02 -2.10
CA ALA A 54 1.79 8.62 -3.06
C ALA A 54 1.50 7.69 -4.25
N ALA A 55 2.51 6.97 -4.75
CA ALA A 55 2.33 5.97 -5.80
C ALA A 55 1.42 4.82 -5.36
N TYR A 56 1.59 4.34 -4.12
CA TYR A 56 0.74 3.29 -3.57
C TYR A 56 -0.71 3.76 -3.39
N HIS A 57 -0.93 4.96 -2.86
CA HIS A 57 -2.28 5.51 -2.69
C HIS A 57 -3.06 5.56 -4.01
N ARG A 58 -2.43 6.03 -5.10
CA ARG A 58 -3.08 6.02 -6.43
C ARG A 58 -3.49 4.62 -6.89
N LYS A 59 -2.66 3.60 -6.62
CA LYS A 59 -3.01 2.20 -6.91
C LYS A 59 -4.15 1.71 -6.01
N ALA A 60 -4.11 2.07 -4.73
CA ALA A 60 -5.11 1.70 -3.74
C ALA A 60 -6.49 2.29 -4.04
N GLU A 61 -6.58 3.53 -4.53
CA GLU A 61 -7.82 4.17 -4.97
C GLU A 61 -8.55 3.33 -6.02
N GLY A 62 -7.83 2.81 -7.02
CA GLY A 62 -8.40 1.90 -8.03
C GLY A 62 -8.93 0.59 -7.42
N GLU A 63 -8.29 0.07 -6.39
CA GLU A 63 -8.78 -1.12 -5.68
C GLU A 63 -10.00 -0.83 -4.81
N PHE A 64 -10.07 0.34 -4.18
CA PHE A 64 -11.26 0.77 -3.44
C PHE A 64 -12.45 0.93 -4.39
N ALA A 65 -12.25 1.55 -5.55
CA ALA A 65 -13.27 1.66 -6.58
C ALA A 65 -13.76 0.27 -7.03
N ARG A 66 -12.85 -0.67 -7.30
CA ARG A 66 -13.20 -2.07 -7.63
C ARG A 66 -13.98 -2.77 -6.53
N ARG A 67 -13.63 -2.56 -5.26
CA ARG A 67 -14.37 -3.13 -4.11
C ARG A 67 -15.79 -2.58 -4.05
N ARG A 68 -15.93 -1.25 -4.20
CA ARG A 68 -17.23 -0.58 -4.18
C ARG A 68 -18.14 -1.10 -5.29
N ALA A 69 -17.63 -1.16 -6.52
CA ALA A 69 -18.39 -1.68 -7.67
C ALA A 69 -18.87 -3.13 -7.48
N ARG A 70 -18.07 -3.99 -6.84
CA ARG A 70 -18.50 -5.36 -6.50
C ARG A 70 -19.64 -5.38 -5.49
N VAL A 71 -19.57 -4.52 -4.47
CA VAL A 71 -20.64 -4.40 -3.47
C VAL A 71 -21.91 -3.85 -4.11
N GLU A 72 -21.80 -2.80 -4.92
CA GLU A 72 -22.92 -2.23 -5.70
C GLU A 72 -23.59 -3.30 -6.56
N SER A 73 -22.81 -4.12 -7.28
CA SER A 73 -23.34 -5.22 -8.09
C SER A 73 -24.06 -6.29 -7.28
N LEU A 74 -23.53 -6.65 -6.09
CA LEU A 74 -24.18 -7.61 -5.19
C LEU A 74 -25.52 -7.08 -4.66
N ILE A 75 -25.56 -5.79 -4.30
CA ILE A 75 -26.78 -5.12 -3.85
C ILE A 75 -27.83 -5.16 -4.96
N SER A 76 -27.49 -4.74 -6.18
CA SER A 76 -28.43 -4.74 -7.30
C SER A 76 -28.97 -6.13 -7.63
N ALA A 77 -28.11 -7.16 -7.60
CA ALA A 77 -28.54 -8.54 -7.84
C ALA A 77 -29.56 -9.03 -6.79
N ALA A 78 -29.37 -8.67 -5.52
CA ALA A 78 -30.30 -9.04 -4.45
C ALA A 78 -31.68 -8.37 -4.62
N TYR A 79 -31.73 -7.13 -5.13
CA TYR A 79 -32.99 -6.43 -5.39
C TYR A 79 -33.77 -7.00 -6.59
N THR A 80 -33.08 -7.46 -7.65
CA THR A 80 -33.74 -8.00 -8.85
C THR A 80 -34.27 -9.42 -8.67
N SER A 81 -33.87 -10.14 -7.62
CA SER A 81 -34.35 -11.50 -7.32
C SER A 81 -35.66 -11.56 -6.50
N THR A 82 -36.36 -10.43 -6.33
CA THR A 82 -37.70 -10.35 -5.72
C THR A 82 -38.75 -10.10 -6.81
#